data_AF-A0A239AFT5-F1
#
_entry.id   AF-A0A239AFT5-F1
#
_cell.length_a   1.000
_cell.length_b   1.000
_cell.length_c   1.000
_cell.angle_alpha   90.00
_cell.angle_beta   90.00
_cell.angle_gamma   90.00
#
_symmetry.space_group_name_H-M   'P 1'
#
loop_
_entity.id
_entity.type
_entity.pdbx_description
1 polymer ?
#
loop_
_entity_poly.entity_id
_entity_poly.type
_entity_poly.pdbx_seq_one_letter_code
_entity_poly.pdbx_strand_id
1 'polypeptide(L)'
;MRYPDSGGLTAEPLLRRTLYPYDEHIVIGANAGFTRQGPDQWTSLGRPAYLRRQRETSPRTLGVDRIALFQLHRVDPEVPLEDQVGELKAAIR
;
A
#
# COMPACT_ATOMS: atom_id res chain seq x y z
N MET A 1 -5.16 -14.00 -20.40
CA MET A 1 -4.20 -14.14 -19.28
C MET A 1 -4.96 -13.91 -17.98
N ARG A 2 -5.39 -14.97 -17.30
CA ARG A 2 -5.98 -14.87 -15.95
C ARG A 2 -4.81 -14.74 -14.98
N TYR A 3 -4.82 -13.76 -14.08
CA TYR A 3 -3.96 -13.78 -12.89
C TYR A 3 -4.75 -14.50 -11.80
N PRO A 4 -4.52 -15.81 -11.55
CA PRO A 4 -5.06 -16.42 -10.35
C PRO A 4 -4.32 -15.78 -9.16
N ASP A 5 -5.07 -15.36 -8.16
CA ASP A 5 -4.56 -15.21 -6.80
C ASP A 5 -3.47 -14.16 -6.54
N SER A 6 -3.58 -13.01 -7.18
CA SER A 6 -2.64 -11.91 -7.00
C SER A 6 -2.92 -11.10 -5.72
N GLY A 7 -2.71 -11.71 -4.55
CA GLY A 7 -2.77 -11.03 -3.26
C GLY A 7 -1.77 -9.89 -3.16
N GLY A 8 -2.26 -8.67 -2.92
CA GLY A 8 -1.60 -7.51 -2.29
C GLY A 8 -0.28 -6.94 -2.84
N LEU A 9 0.55 -7.68 -3.57
CA LEU A 9 1.95 -7.32 -3.90
C LEU A 9 2.26 -7.36 -5.39
N THR A 10 1.27 -7.62 -6.24
CA THR A 10 1.46 -7.78 -7.69
C THR A 10 1.24 -6.48 -8.47
N ALA A 11 0.42 -5.57 -7.93
CA ALA A 11 0.10 -4.31 -8.62
C ALA A 11 1.30 -3.37 -8.69
N GLU A 12 2.02 -3.15 -7.59
CA GLU A 12 3.14 -2.20 -7.57
C GLU A 12 4.29 -2.57 -8.51
N PRO A 13 4.81 -3.83 -8.52
CA PRO A 13 5.84 -4.22 -9.49
C PRO A 13 5.35 -4.15 -10.93
N LEU A 14 4.06 -4.44 -11.18
CA LEU A 14 3.46 -4.34 -12.51
C LEU A 14 3.39 -2.88 -12.97
N LEU A 15 2.93 -1.97 -12.10
CA LEU A 15 2.88 -0.54 -12.36
C LEU A 15 4.28 -0.01 -12.66
N ARG A 16 5.28 -0.34 -11.83
CA ARG A 16 6.68 0.05 -12.10
C ARG A 16 7.16 -0.48 -13.44
N ARG A 17 7.00 -1.78 -13.72
CA ARG A 17 7.46 -2.38 -14.99
C ARG A 17 6.82 -1.72 -16.22
N THR A 18 5.58 -1.26 -16.08
CA THR A 18 4.79 -0.76 -17.21
C THR A 18 4.92 0.74 -17.40
N LEU A 19 5.05 1.51 -16.31
CA LEU A 19 4.97 2.97 -16.32
C LEU A 19 6.28 3.66 -15.97
N TYR A 20 7.32 2.94 -15.54
CA TYR A 20 8.62 3.54 -15.24
C TYR A 20 9.48 3.70 -16.52
N PRO A 21 10.18 4.84 -16.73
CA PRO A 21 10.15 6.04 -15.90
C PRO A 21 8.79 6.75 -15.96
N TYR A 22 8.32 7.21 -14.80
CA TYR A 22 7.00 7.82 -14.69
C TYR A 22 6.96 9.17 -15.41
N ASP A 23 5.90 9.39 -16.19
CA ASP A 23 5.59 10.67 -16.81
C ASP A 23 5.30 11.75 -15.75
N GLU A 24 5.63 13.01 -16.05
CA GLU A 24 5.49 14.13 -15.12
C GLU A 24 4.03 14.41 -14.69
N HIS A 25 3.05 13.96 -15.48
CA HIS A 25 1.64 14.07 -15.17
C HIS A 25 1.08 12.91 -14.32
N ILE A 26 1.91 11.92 -13.97
CA ILE A 26 1.50 10.77 -13.16
C ILE A 26 1.82 11.00 -11.68
N VAL A 27 0.77 10.94 -10.84
CA VAL A 27 0.90 10.95 -9.38
C VAL A 27 0.80 9.53 -8.85
N ILE A 28 1.82 9.10 -8.11
CA ILE A 28 1.87 7.76 -7.50
C ILE A 28 1.27 7.77 -6.10
N GLY A 29 0.22 6.98 -5.91
CA GLY A 29 -0.41 6.68 -4.62
C GLY A 29 -0.30 5.20 -4.26
N ALA A 30 -0.34 4.88 -2.96
CA ALA A 30 -0.33 3.51 -2.46
C ALA A 30 -1.31 3.33 -1.29
N ASN A 31 -1.84 2.12 -1.16
CA ASN A 31 -2.82 1.77 -0.14
C ASN A 31 -2.25 0.68 0.79
N ALA A 32 -2.47 0.82 2.09
CA ALA A 32 -1.95 -0.06 3.12
C ALA A 32 -3.06 -0.66 4.01
N GLY A 33 -2.73 -1.71 4.75
CA GLY A 33 -3.59 -2.27 5.80
C GLY A 33 -4.73 -3.16 5.32
N PHE A 34 -4.64 -3.75 4.12
CA PHE A 34 -5.62 -4.73 3.63
C PHE A 34 -4.91 -5.88 2.92
N THR A 35 -4.94 -7.05 3.55
CA THR A 35 -4.19 -8.23 3.12
C THR A 35 -5.11 -9.25 2.50
N ARG A 36 -4.59 -10.06 1.58
CA ARG A 36 -5.31 -11.18 1.00
C ARG A 36 -4.73 -12.48 1.55
N GLN A 37 -5.53 -13.22 2.31
CA GLN A 37 -5.12 -14.48 2.94
C GLN A 37 -5.49 -15.71 2.09
N GLY A 38 -6.25 -15.51 1.01
CA GLY A 38 -6.64 -16.55 0.06
C GLY A 38 -7.53 -16.02 -1.07
N PRO A 39 -8.05 -16.88 -1.95
CA PRO A 39 -9.06 -16.51 -2.93
C PRO A 39 -10.26 -15.84 -2.26
N ASP A 40 -10.59 -14.62 -2.70
CA ASP A 40 -11.68 -13.78 -2.16
C ASP A 40 -11.66 -13.53 -0.64
N GLN A 41 -10.54 -13.82 0.03
CA GLN A 41 -10.37 -13.63 1.46
C GLN A 41 -9.48 -12.43 1.73
N TRP A 42 -10.11 -11.33 2.13
CA TRP A 42 -9.43 -10.10 2.48
C TRP A 42 -9.60 -9.76 3.96
N THR A 43 -8.54 -9.26 4.57
CA THR A 43 -8.50 -8.97 6.01
C THR A 43 -7.85 -7.62 6.23
N SER A 44 -8.54 -6.73 6.95
CA SER A 44 -7.97 -5.48 7.45
C SER A 44 -6.81 -5.80 8.39
N LEU A 45 -5.71 -5.06 8.27
CA LEU A 45 -4.53 -5.21 9.10
C LEU A 45 -3.96 -3.82 9.41
N GLY A 46 -4.54 -3.17 10.39
CA GLY A 46 -4.27 -1.77 10.76
C GLY A 46 -3.14 -1.61 11.77
N ARG A 47 -2.50 -2.69 12.19
CA ARG A 47 -1.42 -2.62 13.19
C ARG A 47 -0.31 -1.64 12.74
N PRO A 48 0.08 -0.64 13.55
CA PRO A 48 1.05 0.40 13.13
C PRO A 48 2.36 -0.15 12.57
N ALA A 49 2.90 -1.21 13.16
CA ALA A 49 4.13 -1.85 12.65
C ALA A 49 3.99 -2.38 11.21
N TYR A 50 2.81 -2.88 10.84
CA TYR A 50 2.54 -3.35 9.49
C TYR A 50 2.39 -2.19 8.50
N LEU A 51 1.63 -1.16 8.88
CA LEU A 51 1.44 0.05 8.08
C LEU A 51 2.79 0.76 7.82
N ARG A 52 3.66 0.85 8.84
CA ARG A 52 5.03 1.37 8.72
C ARG A 52 5.85 0.60 7.70
N ARG A 53 5.82 -0.72 7.78
CA ARG A 53 6.54 -1.59 6.84
C ARG A 53 6.07 -1.36 5.40
N GLN A 54 4.76 -1.24 5.19
CA GLN A 54 4.22 -0.96 3.86
C GLN A 54 4.64 0.42 3.36
N ARG A 55 4.58 1.45 4.22
CA ARG A 55 5.05 2.81 3.92
C ARG A 55 6.51 2.81 3.43
N GLU A 56 7.36 1.99 4.04
CA GLU A 56 8.78 1.93 3.70
C GLU A 56 9.08 1.04 2.48
N THR A 57 8.26 0.03 2.24
CA THR A 57 8.47 -0.92 1.13
C THR A 57 7.88 -0.41 -0.19
N SER A 58 6.70 0.22 -0.16
CA SER A 58 5.99 0.65 -1.38
C SER A 58 6.82 1.60 -2.28
N PRO A 59 7.46 2.67 -1.75
CA PRO A 59 8.31 3.54 -2.57
C PRO A 59 9.46 2.78 -3.22
N ARG A 60 10.04 1.78 -2.55
CA ARG A 60 11.14 0.95 -3.10
C ARG A 60 10.64 0.04 -4.21
N THR A 61 9.47 -0.57 -4.04
CA THR A 61 8.83 -1.44 -5.04
C THR A 61 8.43 -0.66 -6.29
N LEU A 62 7.89 0.54 -6.11
CA LEU A 62 7.56 1.47 -7.21
C LEU A 62 8.81 2.20 -7.74
N GLY A 63 9.89 2.19 -6.97
CA GLY A 63 11.15 2.93 -7.15
C GLY A 63 10.93 4.41 -7.45
N VAL A 64 10.26 5.03 -6.50
CA VAL A 64 10.10 6.48 -6.32
C VAL A 64 10.67 6.86 -4.95
N ASP A 65 11.10 8.11 -4.78
CA ASP A 65 11.62 8.57 -3.48
C ASP A 65 10.53 8.69 -2.41
N ARG A 66 9.30 9.01 -2.84
CA ARG A 66 8.14 9.18 -1.96
C ARG A 66 6.84 8.79 -2.67
N ILE A 67 5.86 8.39 -1.88
CA ILE A 67 4.47 8.21 -2.32
C ILE A 67 3.72 9.52 -2.04
N ALA A 68 3.06 10.08 -3.04
CA ALA A 68 2.35 11.35 -2.90
C ALA A 68 1.07 11.23 -2.05
N LEU A 69 0.43 10.06 -2.09
CA LEU A 69 -0.77 9.76 -1.33
C LEU A 69 -0.68 8.34 -0.75
N PHE A 70 -0.54 8.24 0.57
CA PHE A 70 -0.52 6.96 1.29
C PHE A 70 -1.82 6.78 2.07
N GLN A 71 -2.64 5.80 1.69
CA GLN A 71 -4.01 5.65 2.19
C GLN A 71 -4.19 4.39 3.01
N LEU A 72 -5.05 4.47 4.03
CA LEU A 72 -5.52 3.30 4.75
C LEU A 72 -6.63 2.68 3.91
N HIS A 73 -6.41 1.45 3.45
CA HIS A 73 -7.32 0.81 2.51
C HIS A 73 -8.65 0.43 3.19
N ARG A 74 -8.59 -0.05 4.42
CA ARG A 74 -9.73 -0.34 5.30
C ARG A 74 -9.35 -0.10 6.75
N VAL A 75 -10.30 0.38 7.55
CA VAL A 75 -10.14 0.47 8.99
C VAL A 75 -10.12 -0.96 9.55
N ASP A 76 -9.12 -1.26 10.36
CA ASP A 76 -9.07 -2.46 11.18
C ASP A 76 -9.86 -2.21 12.48
N PRO A 77 -10.96 -2.95 12.74
CA PRO A 77 -11.75 -2.75 13.95
C PRO A 77 -11.01 -3.17 15.24
N GLU A 78 -9.96 -3.98 15.13
CA GLU A 78 -9.18 -4.48 16.27
C GLU A 78 -8.07 -3.52 16.72
N VAL A 79 -7.90 -2.39 16.04
CA VAL A 79 -6.86 -1.39 16.32
C VAL A 79 -7.49 -0.01 16.41
N PRO A 80 -7.19 0.82 17.43
CA PRO A 80 -7.70 2.19 17.51
C PRO A 80 -7.41 2.97 16.22
N LEU A 81 -8.41 3.69 15.69
CA LEU A 81 -8.28 4.41 14.42
C LEU A 81 -7.15 5.43 14.47
N GLU A 82 -6.97 6.07 15.63
CA GLU A 82 -5.94 7.06 15.89
C GLU A 82 -4.54 6.48 15.72
N ASP A 83 -4.32 5.23 16.12
CA ASP A 83 -3.03 4.55 15.96
C ASP A 83 -2.76 4.24 14.47
N GLN A 84 -3.81 3.82 13.75
CA GLN A 84 -3.73 3.52 12.31
C GLN A 84 -3.40 4.80 11.53
N VAL A 85 -4.24 5.83 11.67
CA VAL A 85 -4.10 7.11 10.98
C VAL A 85 -2.85 7.85 11.44
N GLY A 86 -2.46 7.71 12.71
CA GLY A 86 -1.22 8.26 13.26
C GLY A 86 0.01 7.77 12.52
N GLU A 87 0.09 6.47 12.22
CA GLU A 87 1.19 5.93 11.42
C GLU A 87 1.20 6.44 9.98
N LEU A 88 0.03 6.63 9.37
CA LEU A 88 -0.08 7.21 8.02
C LEU A 88 0.34 8.68 8.00
N LYS A 89 -0.04 9.46 9.00
CA LYS A 89 0.37 10.86 9.13
C LYS A 89 1.90 10.98 9.24
N ALA A 90 2.56 10.05 9.92
CA ALA A 90 4.01 9.99 10.00
C ALA A 90 4.70 9.74 8.63
N ALA A 91 3.95 9.34 7.60
CA ALA A 91 4.43 9.22 6.22
C ALA A 91 4.50 10.55 5.46
N ILE A 92 3.78 11.57 5.94
CA ILE A 92 3.70 12.89 5.32
C ILE A 92 4.71 13.78 6.03
N ARG A 93 5.85 14.05 5.37
CA ARG A 93 6.85 15.05 5.78
C ARG A 93 6.96 16.12 4.72
#